data_AF-S9VUM8-F1
#
_entry.id   AF-S9VUM8-F1
#
_cell.length_a   1.000
_cell.length_b   1.000
_cell.length_c   1.000
_cell.angle_alpha   90.00
_cell.angle_beta   90.00
_cell.angle_gamma   90.00
#
_symmetry.space_group_name_H-M   'P 1'
#
loop_
_entity.id
_entity.type
_entity.pdbx_description
1 polymer ?
#
loop_
_entity_poly.entity_id
_entity_poly.type
_entity_poly.pdbx_seq_one_letter_code
_entity_poly.pdbx_strand_id
1 'polypeptide(L)'
;MDMEEQNASVMNERILTESPVGLNENPAQQPDDLTLRKTALHVSGVDNMSEAQIKEFVSTYAPEHECVIEWINDNECNLVYPDEDVARRALFLLVSEPFSDFDDNAEYRMKPCPSFLSSSHQIRYARYSDKKVKSAHLYSRYYLFHGDPHEKAESSSSQRKSPEKEDMEETSNPLRKRIGPKVSQLSLLERISASPAAGRKHRRNRRSKKKTNS
;
A
#
# COMPACT_ATOMS: atom_id res chain seq x y z
N MET A 1 -38.25 -49.15 44.08
CA MET A 1 -37.90 -48.07 45.01
C MET A 1 -36.89 -47.19 44.28
N ASP A 2 -37.31 -46.46 43.24
CA ASP A 2 -38.16 -45.25 43.31
C ASP A 2 -37.46 -44.19 44.16
N MET A 3 -37.22 -42.96 43.75
CA MET A 3 -37.78 -42.12 42.69
C MET A 3 -36.83 -40.90 42.51
N GLU A 4 -36.77 -40.35 41.29
CA GLU A 4 -36.82 -38.91 40.89
C GLU A 4 -36.00 -37.85 41.70
N GLU A 5 -35.44 -36.77 41.14
CA GLU A 5 -36.00 -35.93 40.09
C GLU A 5 -34.93 -34.97 39.50
N GLN A 6 -35.03 -34.86 38.17
CA GLN A 6 -34.74 -33.79 37.23
C GLN A 6 -34.09 -32.47 37.68
N ASN A 7 -33.17 -31.99 36.84
CA ASN A 7 -33.21 -30.60 36.38
C ASN A 7 -32.76 -30.52 34.91
N ALA A 8 -33.72 -30.17 34.05
CA ALA A 8 -33.54 -29.91 32.63
C ALA A 8 -33.30 -28.41 32.39
N SER A 9 -32.40 -28.07 31.48
CA SER A 9 -32.36 -26.76 30.79
C SER A 9 -31.62 -26.95 29.47
N VAL A 10 -32.34 -27.37 28.43
CA VAL A 10 -32.90 -26.54 27.35
C VAL A 10 -31.82 -25.96 26.43
N MET A 11 -31.87 -26.50 25.21
CA MET A 11 -31.14 -26.14 24.01
C MET A 11 -31.24 -24.65 23.70
N ASN A 12 -30.13 -24.06 23.26
CA ASN A 12 -30.13 -22.85 22.44
C ASN A 12 -29.19 -23.10 21.25
N GLU A 13 -29.71 -23.78 20.23
CA GLU A 13 -29.17 -23.67 18.89
C GLU A 13 -29.38 -22.24 18.39
N ARG A 14 -28.31 -21.46 18.31
CA ARG A 14 -28.32 -20.18 17.59
C ARG A 14 -27.76 -20.42 16.20
N ILE A 15 -28.69 -20.44 15.26
CA ILE A 15 -28.53 -20.36 13.81
C ILE A 15 -27.50 -19.26 13.48
N LEU A 16 -26.36 -19.65 12.91
CA LEU A 16 -25.44 -18.74 12.23
C LEU A 16 -26.12 -18.29 10.95
N THR A 17 -26.59 -17.05 10.93
CA THR A 17 -27.03 -16.37 9.72
C THR A 17 -25.82 -16.08 8.85
N GLU A 18 -25.63 -16.90 7.82
CA GLU A 18 -24.73 -16.62 6.71
C GLU A 18 -25.19 -15.31 6.02
N SER A 19 -24.37 -14.27 6.10
CA SER A 19 -24.48 -13.10 5.23
C SER A 19 -23.44 -13.27 4.11
N PRO A 20 -23.81 -13.16 2.82
CA PRO A 20 -22.85 -13.31 1.74
C PRO A 20 -22.03 -12.01 1.63
N VAL A 21 -20.89 -11.97 2.31
CA VAL A 21 -19.89 -10.94 2.08
C VAL A 21 -19.30 -11.20 0.70
N GLY A 22 -19.60 -10.27 -0.22
CA GLY A 22 -19.11 -10.29 -1.58
C GLY A 22 -17.60 -10.48 -1.61
N LEU A 23 -17.17 -11.43 -2.45
CA LEU A 23 -15.80 -11.69 -2.82
C LEU A 23 -15.16 -10.40 -3.35
N ASN A 24 -14.47 -9.66 -2.48
CA ASN A 24 -13.38 -8.82 -2.93
C ASN A 24 -12.11 -9.63 -2.63
N GLU A 25 -11.57 -10.23 -3.67
CA GLU A 25 -10.34 -11.02 -3.62
C GLU A 25 -9.20 -10.11 -3.18
N ASN A 26 -8.97 -10.00 -1.86
CA ASN A 26 -7.67 -9.63 -1.35
C ASN A 26 -6.69 -10.66 -1.92
N PRO A 27 -5.62 -10.25 -2.64
CA PRO A 27 -4.62 -11.20 -3.06
C PRO A 27 -4.14 -11.89 -1.78
N ALA A 28 -4.26 -13.21 -1.75
CA ALA A 28 -3.95 -14.04 -0.59
C ALA A 28 -2.70 -13.50 0.11
N GLN A 29 -2.88 -12.99 1.35
CA GLN A 29 -1.77 -12.58 2.20
C GLN A 29 -0.77 -13.73 2.17
N GLN A 30 0.41 -13.49 1.63
CA GLN A 30 1.40 -14.57 1.55
C GLN A 30 1.71 -14.98 2.99
N PRO A 31 1.93 -16.27 3.28
CA PRO A 31 2.24 -16.73 4.65
C PRO A 31 3.43 -15.97 5.25
N ASP A 32 4.33 -15.45 4.42
CA ASP A 32 5.45 -14.62 4.80
C ASP A 32 5.05 -13.24 5.36
N ASP A 33 3.85 -12.73 5.09
CA ASP A 33 3.43 -11.39 5.54
C ASP A 33 3.23 -11.31 7.06
N LEU A 34 2.90 -12.43 7.71
CA LEU A 34 2.78 -12.49 9.18
C LEU A 34 4.09 -12.86 9.88
N THR A 35 5.13 -13.21 9.12
CA THR A 35 6.42 -13.59 9.71
C THR A 35 7.09 -12.37 10.35
N LEU A 36 7.67 -12.59 11.53
CA LEU A 36 8.31 -11.52 12.31
C LEU A 36 9.71 -11.23 11.77
N ARG A 37 9.99 -9.96 11.51
CA ARG A 37 11.32 -9.41 11.26
C ARG A 37 11.94 -9.06 12.61
N LYS A 38 12.59 -10.03 13.24
CA LYS A 38 13.13 -9.91 14.60
C LYS A 38 14.22 -8.85 14.80
N THR A 39 14.80 -8.35 13.71
CA THR A 39 15.75 -7.22 13.72
C THR A 39 15.07 -5.85 13.71
N ALA A 40 13.73 -5.79 13.64
CA ALA A 40 12.99 -4.54 13.55
C ALA A 40 11.78 -4.51 14.49
N LEU A 41 11.50 -3.33 15.02
CA LEU A 41 10.34 -3.05 15.87
C LEU A 41 9.40 -2.11 15.13
N HIS A 42 8.12 -2.47 15.04
CA HIS A 42 7.07 -1.60 14.49
C HIS A 42 6.57 -0.67 15.60
N VAL A 43 6.45 0.62 15.27
CA VAL A 43 5.94 1.65 16.15
C VAL A 43 4.75 2.33 15.50
N SER A 44 3.66 2.47 16.25
CA SER A 44 2.43 3.15 15.83
C SER A 44 2.13 4.37 16.71
N GLY A 45 1.39 5.33 16.14
CA GLY A 45 1.01 6.57 16.85
C GLY A 45 2.04 7.69 16.73
N VAL A 46 2.91 7.65 15.71
CA VAL A 46 3.99 8.64 15.50
C VAL A 46 3.57 9.82 14.61
N ASP A 47 2.26 10.05 14.44
CA ASP A 47 1.67 11.09 13.58
C ASP A 47 2.16 12.51 13.89
N ASN A 48 2.50 12.78 15.15
CA ASN A 48 2.98 14.07 15.62
C ASN A 48 4.49 14.09 15.94
N MET A 49 5.26 13.08 15.48
CA MET A 49 6.69 12.96 15.75
C MET A 49 7.53 13.10 14.48
N SER A 50 8.57 13.93 14.56
CA SER A 50 9.63 13.99 13.55
C SER A 50 10.65 12.86 13.74
N GLU A 51 11.42 12.56 12.68
CA GLU A 51 12.53 11.61 12.75
C GLU A 51 13.52 11.95 13.88
N ALA A 52 13.80 13.24 14.10
CA ALA A 52 14.69 13.71 15.16
C ALA A 52 14.13 13.39 16.56
N GLN A 53 12.82 13.59 16.78
CA GLN A 53 12.17 13.29 18.05
C GLN A 53 12.11 11.79 18.33
N ILE A 54 11.92 10.96 17.30
CA ILE A 54 11.99 9.49 17.46
C ILE A 54 13.41 9.07 17.86
N LYS A 55 14.44 9.61 17.20
CA LYS A 55 15.84 9.33 17.55
C LYS A 55 16.22 9.81 18.95
N GLU A 56 15.73 10.98 19.36
CA GLU A 56 15.91 11.50 20.72
C GLU A 56 15.26 10.58 21.75
N PHE A 57 14.04 10.12 21.49
CA PHE A 57 13.33 9.17 22.36
C PHE A 57 14.10 7.86 22.51
N VAL A 58 14.54 7.26 21.40
CA VAL A 58 15.35 6.03 21.43
C VAL A 58 16.65 6.27 22.18
N SER A 59 17.34 7.38 21.93
CA SER A 59 18.58 7.73 22.64
C SER A 59 18.37 7.94 24.15
N THR A 60 17.18 8.40 24.55
CA THR A 60 16.86 8.66 25.96
C THR A 60 16.68 7.37 26.74
N TYR A 61 15.98 6.38 26.17
CA TYR A 61 15.65 5.12 26.86
C TYR A 61 16.59 3.96 26.52
N ALA A 62 17.21 3.97 25.34
CA ALA A 62 18.08 2.95 24.81
C ALA A 62 19.33 3.58 24.13
N PRO A 63 20.16 4.34 24.86
CA PRO A 63 21.30 5.09 24.30
C PRO A 63 22.35 4.21 23.59
N GLU A 64 22.47 2.95 23.97
CA GLU A 64 23.40 1.99 23.36
C GLU A 64 22.86 1.33 22.09
N HIS A 65 21.62 1.65 21.68
CA HIS A 65 20.92 0.95 20.61
C HIS A 65 20.46 1.93 19.53
N GLU A 66 21.41 2.35 18.69
CA GLU A 66 21.10 3.13 17.50
C GLU A 66 20.29 2.30 16.49
N CYS A 67 19.32 2.95 15.84
CA CYS A 67 18.45 2.32 14.85
C CYS A 67 18.29 3.18 13.60
N VAL A 68 18.00 2.52 12.48
CA VAL A 68 17.54 3.17 11.25
C VAL A 68 16.01 3.21 11.25
N ILE A 69 15.43 4.36 10.90
CA ILE A 69 13.98 4.53 10.83
C ILE A 69 13.51 4.26 9.40
N GLU A 70 12.66 3.25 9.22
CA GLU A 70 11.98 2.93 7.97
C GLU A 70 10.50 3.37 8.06
N TRP A 71 10.13 4.46 7.38
CA TRP A 71 8.75 4.94 7.37
C TRP A 71 7.84 4.04 6.53
N ILE A 72 6.71 3.64 7.12
CA ILE A 72 5.66 2.87 6.42
C ILE A 72 4.60 3.84 5.88
N ASN A 73 4.10 4.71 6.76
CA ASN A 73 3.12 5.75 6.49
C ASN A 73 3.32 6.90 7.50
N ASP A 74 2.42 7.88 7.49
CA ASP A 74 2.55 9.08 8.33
C ASP A 74 2.37 8.81 9.84
N ASN A 75 1.78 7.67 10.22
CA ASN A 75 1.47 7.30 11.61
C ASN A 75 2.30 6.11 12.13
N GLU A 76 3.09 5.48 11.25
CA GLU A 76 3.77 4.22 11.55
C GLU A 76 5.16 4.15 10.90
N CYS A 77 6.12 3.65 11.66
CA CYS A 77 7.47 3.40 11.19
C CYS A 77 8.05 2.14 11.84
N ASN A 78 9.11 1.60 11.25
CA ASN A 78 9.93 0.58 11.87
C ASN A 78 11.24 1.18 12.39
N LEU A 79 11.64 0.74 13.57
CA LEU A 79 12.98 0.92 14.12
C LEU A 79 13.80 -0.33 13.78
N VAL A 80 14.81 -0.18 12.93
CA VAL A 80 15.63 -1.29 12.45
C VAL A 80 16.97 -1.29 13.15
N TYR A 81 17.31 -2.43 13.74
CA TYR A 81 18.53 -2.69 14.49
C TYR A 81 19.46 -3.64 13.70
N PRO A 82 20.76 -3.66 14.02
CA PRO A 82 21.71 -4.53 13.34
C PRO A 82 21.39 -6.02 13.54
N ASP A 83 20.97 -6.40 14.76
CA ASP A 83 20.77 -7.81 15.14
C ASP A 83 19.52 -7.97 16.05
N GLU A 84 19.00 -9.21 16.12
CA GLU A 84 17.82 -9.59 16.93
C GLU A 84 18.03 -9.29 18.43
N ASP A 85 19.22 -9.56 18.96
CA ASP A 85 19.52 -9.29 20.37
C ASP A 85 19.46 -7.81 20.72
N VAL A 86 19.90 -6.94 19.80
CA VAL A 86 19.83 -5.49 19.98
C VAL A 86 18.38 -5.02 19.93
N ALA A 87 17.60 -5.51 18.97
CA ALA A 87 16.17 -5.20 18.86
C ALA A 87 15.40 -5.64 20.12
N ARG A 88 15.66 -6.85 20.63
CA ARG A 88 15.01 -7.36 21.84
C ARG A 88 15.33 -6.53 23.08
N ARG A 89 16.60 -6.14 23.26
CA ARG A 89 17.02 -5.25 24.36
C ARG A 89 16.40 -3.86 24.23
N ALA A 90 16.38 -3.30 23.03
CA ALA A 90 15.73 -2.02 22.78
C ALA A 90 14.23 -2.09 23.09
N LEU A 91 13.52 -3.13 22.65
CA LEU A 91 12.11 -3.35 22.98
C LEU A 91 11.89 -3.33 24.49
N PHE A 92 12.70 -4.08 25.25
CA PHE A 92 12.64 -4.11 26.72
C PHE A 92 12.78 -2.72 27.36
N LEU A 93 13.70 -1.90 26.83
CA LEU A 93 13.96 -0.56 27.37
C LEU A 93 12.89 0.46 26.97
N LEU A 94 12.21 0.28 25.84
CA LEU A 94 11.23 1.23 25.31
C LEU A 94 9.80 0.98 25.85
N VAL A 95 9.49 -0.23 26.31
CA VAL A 95 8.16 -0.58 26.84
C VAL A 95 7.93 0.03 28.22
N SER A 96 6.70 0.50 28.47
CA SER A 96 6.34 1.16 29.75
C SER A 96 6.16 0.19 30.91
N GLU A 97 5.59 -0.99 30.67
CA GLU A 97 5.31 -1.98 31.72
C GLU A 97 6.39 -3.07 31.72
N PRO A 98 6.96 -3.43 32.88
CA PRO A 98 7.89 -4.56 32.96
C PRO A 98 7.12 -5.88 32.87
N PHE A 99 7.52 -6.77 31.96
CA PHE A 99 6.99 -8.13 31.83
C PHE A 99 8.15 -9.15 31.96
N SER A 100 7.84 -10.36 32.42
CA SER A 100 8.83 -11.43 32.58
C SER A 100 9.23 -12.07 31.25
N ASP A 101 8.25 -12.22 30.35
CA ASP A 101 8.42 -12.85 29.05
C ASP A 101 7.71 -12.01 27.98
N PHE A 102 8.43 -11.74 26.89
CA PHE A 102 7.81 -11.13 25.71
C PHE A 102 7.03 -12.19 24.95
N ASP A 103 5.75 -11.95 24.73
CA ASP A 103 5.07 -12.52 23.56
C ASP A 103 5.52 -11.73 22.33
N ASP A 104 6.25 -12.41 21.44
CA ASP A 104 6.76 -11.87 20.18
C ASP A 104 5.64 -11.31 19.28
N ASN A 105 4.39 -11.76 19.46
CA ASN A 105 3.24 -11.32 18.67
C ASN A 105 2.42 -10.22 19.36
N ALA A 106 2.69 -9.94 20.63
CA ALA A 106 1.93 -8.94 21.38
C ALA A 106 2.40 -7.51 21.05
N GLU A 107 1.52 -6.57 21.35
CA GLU A 107 1.74 -5.15 21.21
C GLU A 107 1.75 -4.50 22.59
N TYR A 108 2.75 -3.65 22.81
CA TYR A 108 3.04 -3.08 24.11
C TYR A 108 2.95 -1.57 24.06
N ARG A 109 2.59 -0.96 25.18
CA ARG A 109 2.63 0.49 25.33
C ARG A 109 4.07 0.96 25.53
N MET A 110 4.49 1.97 24.77
CA MET A 110 5.80 2.59 24.94
C MET A 110 5.82 3.52 26.15
N LYS A 111 7.02 3.75 26.68
CA LYS A 111 7.28 4.81 27.67
C LYS A 111 6.83 6.17 27.12
N PRO A 112 6.38 7.09 28.00
CA PRO A 112 5.96 8.41 27.56
C PRO A 112 7.14 9.14 26.93
N CYS A 113 6.91 9.79 25.78
CA CYS A 113 7.93 10.63 25.16
C CYS A 113 7.98 11.98 25.91
N PRO A 114 9.13 12.39 26.47
CA PRO A 114 9.24 13.67 27.17
C PRO A 114 8.87 14.87 26.28
N SER A 115 9.20 14.77 24.99
CA SER A 115 8.94 15.81 23.98
C SER A 115 7.47 15.82 23.50
N PHE A 116 6.69 14.78 23.80
CA PHE A 116 5.28 14.71 23.42
C PHE A 116 4.47 13.77 24.35
N LEU A 117 3.83 14.34 25.36
CA LEU A 117 3.13 13.62 26.42
C LEU A 117 1.69 13.19 26.06
N SER A 118 1.17 13.58 24.89
CA SER A 118 -0.26 13.45 24.57
C SER A 118 -0.64 12.20 23.77
N SER A 119 0.26 11.60 22.99
CA SER A 119 -0.02 10.37 22.24
C SER A 119 0.48 9.14 22.98
N SER A 120 -0.38 8.13 23.08
CA SER A 120 0.03 6.81 23.54
C SER A 120 0.57 6.05 22.34
N HIS A 121 1.85 5.77 22.35
CA HIS A 121 2.53 5.04 21.28
C HIS A 121 2.56 3.56 21.62
N GLN A 122 2.43 2.71 20.60
CA GLN A 122 2.53 1.28 20.76
C GLN A 122 3.72 0.73 19.99
N ILE A 123 4.26 -0.38 20.47
CA ILE A 123 5.43 -1.04 19.90
C ILE A 123 5.24 -2.56 19.89
N ARG A 124 5.67 -3.21 18.81
CA ARG A 124 5.72 -4.67 18.66
C ARG A 124 6.90 -5.07 17.78
N TYR A 125 7.17 -6.36 17.65
CA TYR A 125 8.04 -6.82 16.56
C TYR A 125 7.44 -6.48 15.21
N ALA A 126 8.27 -5.98 14.30
CA ALA A 126 7.86 -5.73 12.94
C ALA A 126 7.61 -7.04 12.21
N ARG A 127 6.72 -7.01 11.22
CA ARG A 127 6.44 -8.08 10.28
C ARG A 127 7.07 -7.78 8.94
N TYR A 128 7.32 -8.78 8.09
CA TYR A 128 7.77 -8.53 6.73
C TYR A 128 6.72 -7.84 5.84
N SER A 129 5.45 -7.79 6.29
CA SER A 129 4.40 -6.96 5.71
C SER A 129 4.50 -5.48 6.07
N ASP A 130 5.22 -5.12 7.14
CA ASP A 130 5.33 -3.75 7.66
C ASP A 130 6.28 -2.93 6.78
N LYS A 131 5.88 -2.70 5.54
CA LYS A 131 6.65 -1.98 4.52
C LYS A 131 5.76 -0.99 3.82
N LYS A 132 6.35 0.09 3.32
CA LYS A 132 5.65 1.07 2.52
C LYS A 132 4.95 0.39 1.33
N VAL A 133 3.65 0.62 1.20
CA VAL A 133 2.83 0.02 0.14
C VAL A 133 3.36 0.46 -1.23
N LYS A 134 3.50 -0.50 -2.17
CA LYS A 134 3.89 -0.19 -3.54
C LYS A 134 2.90 0.81 -4.13
N SER A 135 3.43 1.79 -4.85
CA SER A 135 2.61 2.84 -5.44
C SER A 135 1.80 3.66 -4.43
N ALA A 136 2.27 3.79 -3.18
CA ALA A 136 1.68 4.69 -2.19
C ALA A 136 1.54 6.14 -2.71
N HIS A 137 2.39 6.56 -3.65
CA HIS A 137 2.27 7.87 -4.32
C HIS A 137 0.97 8.01 -5.13
N LEU A 138 0.39 6.93 -5.66
CA LEU A 138 -0.89 6.98 -6.40
C LEU A 138 -2.09 7.31 -5.49
N TYR A 139 -1.98 7.03 -4.19
CA TYR A 139 -3.08 7.19 -3.22
C TYR A 139 -2.78 8.24 -2.15
N SER A 140 -1.53 8.67 -1.99
CA SER A 140 -1.15 9.70 -1.04
C SER A 140 -1.73 11.04 -1.46
N ARG A 141 -2.45 11.66 -0.53
CA ARG A 141 -3.13 12.95 -0.73
C ARG A 141 -2.15 14.05 -1.16
N TYR A 142 -0.90 13.98 -0.72
CA TYR A 142 0.14 14.91 -1.12
C TYR A 142 0.38 14.89 -2.63
N TYR A 143 0.62 13.71 -3.21
CA TYR A 143 0.88 13.57 -4.66
C TYR A 143 -0.37 13.83 -5.50
N LEU A 144 -1.58 13.54 -4.97
CA LEU A 144 -2.83 13.91 -5.65
C LEU A 144 -2.98 15.43 -5.80
N PHE A 145 -2.53 16.22 -4.81
CA PHE A 145 -2.61 17.68 -4.87
C PHE A 145 -1.41 18.35 -5.57
N HIS A 146 -0.21 17.77 -5.45
CA HIS A 146 1.03 18.41 -5.92
C HIS A 146 1.57 17.80 -7.23
N GLY A 147 1.01 16.65 -7.66
CA GLY A 147 1.46 15.88 -8.82
C GLY A 147 2.71 15.05 -8.51
N ASP A 148 2.93 14.00 -9.30
CA ASP A 148 4.16 13.20 -9.22
C ASP A 148 5.31 13.92 -9.95
N PRO A 149 6.43 14.25 -9.27
CA PRO A 149 7.59 14.84 -9.93
C PRO A 149 8.16 13.94 -11.04
N HIS A 150 7.96 12.62 -10.98
CA HIS A 150 8.46 11.66 -11.96
C HIS A 150 7.64 11.64 -13.26
N GLU A 151 6.34 11.93 -13.22
CA GLU A 151 5.49 11.99 -14.44
C GLU A 151 5.94 13.09 -15.42
N LYS A 152 6.50 14.19 -14.91
CA LYS A 152 6.93 15.32 -15.75
C LYS A 152 8.13 14.94 -16.64
N ALA A 153 8.99 14.02 -16.21
CA ALA A 153 10.21 13.65 -16.92
C ALA A 153 9.94 12.90 -18.24
N GLU A 154 8.98 11.96 -18.25
CA GLU A 154 8.70 11.13 -19.45
C GLU A 154 8.05 11.92 -20.59
N SER A 155 7.29 12.97 -20.27
CA SER A 155 6.68 13.83 -21.30
C SER A 155 7.72 14.66 -22.06
N SER A 156 8.86 14.97 -21.42
CA SER A 156 9.88 15.86 -21.97
C SER A 156 10.87 15.17 -22.93
N SER A 157 11.08 13.86 -22.79
CA SER A 157 11.99 13.08 -23.65
C SER A 157 11.37 12.73 -25.01
N SER A 158 10.04 12.60 -25.06
CA SER A 158 9.29 12.28 -26.29
C SER A 158 9.14 13.46 -27.26
N GLN A 159 9.56 14.68 -26.89
CA GLN A 159 9.41 15.89 -27.71
C GLN A 159 10.70 16.39 -28.39
N ARG A 160 11.84 15.70 -28.24
CA ARG A 160 13.14 16.13 -28.83
C ARG A 160 13.53 15.43 -30.14
N LYS A 161 12.55 15.12 -31.01
CA LYS A 161 12.82 14.78 -32.41
C LYS A 161 11.83 15.52 -33.32
N SER A 162 12.14 16.78 -33.59
CA SER A 162 11.67 17.46 -34.80
C SER A 162 12.90 17.64 -35.70
N PRO A 163 12.91 17.08 -36.92
CA PRO A 163 14.01 17.21 -37.87
C PRO A 163 14.07 18.64 -38.42
N GLU A 164 15.22 18.96 -39.01
CA GLU A 164 15.50 20.19 -39.75
C GLU A 164 14.36 20.60 -40.68
N LYS A 165 14.16 21.91 -40.74
CA LYS A 165 13.25 22.58 -41.66
C LYS A 165 13.78 22.40 -43.08
N GLU A 166 13.07 21.65 -43.91
CA GLU A 166 13.09 21.84 -45.35
C GLU A 166 11.65 22.02 -45.82
N ASP A 167 11.45 23.13 -46.52
CA ASP A 167 10.20 23.57 -47.13
C ASP A 167 9.68 22.52 -48.12
N MET A 168 8.46 21.99 -47.94
CA MET A 168 7.69 21.48 -49.07
C MET A 168 6.20 21.29 -48.77
N GLU A 169 5.44 21.52 -49.83
CA GLU A 169 4.01 21.74 -49.97
C GLU A 169 3.03 20.84 -49.20
N GLU A 170 1.92 21.51 -48.88
CA GLU A 170 0.61 21.03 -48.46
C GLU A 170 0.14 19.77 -49.22
N THR A 171 0.46 18.59 -48.68
CA THR A 171 -0.27 17.36 -49.02
C THR A 171 -0.88 16.76 -47.77
N SER A 172 -2.19 16.97 -47.65
CA SER A 172 -3.01 16.46 -46.55
C SER A 172 -2.92 14.93 -46.46
N ASN A 173 -2.21 14.44 -45.44
CA ASN A 173 -1.95 13.03 -45.24
C ASN A 173 -3.27 12.31 -44.80
N PRO A 174 -3.86 11.42 -45.63
CA PRO A 174 -5.24 10.92 -45.44
C PRO A 174 -5.41 10.00 -44.21
N LEU A 175 -4.33 9.63 -43.54
CA LEU A 175 -4.32 8.85 -42.31
C LEU A 175 -4.79 9.65 -41.08
N ARG A 176 -4.58 10.97 -41.05
CA ARG A 176 -4.90 11.81 -39.89
C ARG A 176 -6.40 12.02 -39.69
N LYS A 177 -7.20 11.93 -40.76
CA LYS A 177 -8.68 11.99 -40.70
C LYS A 177 -9.32 10.75 -40.09
N ARG A 178 -8.59 9.62 -40.00
CA ARG A 178 -9.14 8.35 -39.49
C ARG A 178 -8.87 8.08 -38.01
N ILE A 179 -7.85 8.71 -37.42
CA ILE A 179 -7.36 8.38 -36.07
C ILE A 179 -8.01 9.27 -34.99
N GLY A 180 -8.71 10.34 -35.39
CA GLY A 180 -9.30 11.29 -34.47
C GLY A 180 -8.24 12.12 -33.73
N PRO A 181 -8.67 13.06 -32.88
CA PRO A 181 -7.77 13.83 -32.03
C PRO A 181 -7.02 12.88 -31.07
N LYS A 182 -5.76 13.21 -30.77
CA LYS A 182 -4.98 12.50 -29.76
C LYS A 182 -5.71 12.61 -28.41
N VAL A 183 -5.64 11.58 -27.56
CA VAL A 183 -6.26 11.59 -26.22
C VAL A 183 -5.78 12.77 -25.36
N SER A 184 -4.56 13.25 -25.58
CA SER A 184 -4.01 14.45 -24.92
C SER A 184 -4.64 15.77 -25.35
N GLN A 185 -5.41 15.79 -26.43
CA GLN A 185 -6.13 16.96 -26.94
C GLN A 185 -7.60 16.99 -26.47
N LEU A 186 -8.06 15.95 -25.76
CA LEU A 186 -9.42 15.86 -25.24
C LEU A 186 -9.48 16.37 -23.79
N SER A 187 -10.51 17.17 -23.52
CA SER A 187 -10.90 17.56 -22.16
C SER A 187 -11.32 16.34 -21.33
N LEU A 188 -11.35 16.48 -20.00
CA LEU A 188 -11.77 15.41 -19.09
C LEU A 188 -13.19 14.90 -19.44
N LEU A 189 -14.11 15.81 -19.76
CA LEU A 189 -15.48 15.47 -20.17
C LEU A 189 -15.52 14.65 -21.46
N GLU A 190 -14.67 14.97 -22.45
CA GLU A 190 -14.61 14.24 -23.73
C GLU A 190 -13.98 12.84 -23.60
N ARG A 191 -13.10 12.62 -22.61
CA ARG A 191 -12.53 11.28 -22.37
C ARG A 191 -13.54 10.34 -21.72
N ILE A 192 -14.38 10.87 -20.83
CA ILE A 192 -15.43 10.10 -20.15
C ILE A 192 -16.50 9.65 -21.15
N SER A 193 -16.86 10.49 -22.12
CA SER A 193 -17.86 10.17 -23.14
C SER A 193 -17.36 9.22 -24.24
N ALA A 194 -16.04 9.08 -24.43
CA ALA A 194 -15.43 8.26 -25.48
C ALA A 194 -15.22 6.77 -25.13
N SER A 195 -15.81 6.27 -24.03
CA SER A 195 -15.63 4.87 -23.58
C SER A 195 -16.14 3.83 -24.63
N PRO A 196 -15.37 2.76 -24.93
CA PRO A 196 -15.58 1.87 -26.08
C PRO A 196 -16.68 0.81 -25.90
N ALA A 197 -17.76 1.10 -25.17
CA ALA A 197 -18.80 0.12 -24.87
C ALA A 197 -19.76 -0.20 -26.04
N ALA A 198 -19.73 0.51 -27.17
CA ALA A 198 -20.77 0.41 -28.21
C ALA A 198 -20.30 -0.03 -29.62
N GLY A 199 -19.04 -0.44 -29.82
CA GLY A 199 -18.45 -0.41 -31.18
C GLY A 199 -17.84 -1.68 -31.78
N ARG A 200 -17.98 -2.87 -31.18
CA ARG A 200 -17.36 -4.11 -31.72
C ARG A 200 -18.37 -5.06 -32.35
N LYS A 201 -18.96 -4.67 -33.48
CA LYS A 201 -19.49 -5.61 -34.48
C LYS A 201 -19.01 -5.18 -35.87
N HIS A 202 -18.50 -6.14 -36.63
CA HIS A 202 -17.97 -6.05 -38.00
C HIS A 202 -16.48 -5.82 -38.19
N ARG A 203 -15.68 -6.89 -38.06
CA ARG A 203 -14.58 -7.15 -39.01
C ARG A 203 -14.06 -8.61 -38.95
N ARG A 204 -14.89 -9.56 -39.38
CA ARG A 204 -14.43 -10.88 -39.85
C ARG A 204 -15.32 -11.31 -41.00
N ASN A 205 -14.83 -11.11 -42.22
CA ASN A 205 -15.03 -11.97 -43.40
C ASN A 205 -14.60 -11.23 -44.66
N ARG A 206 -13.32 -11.34 -45.03
CA ARG A 206 -12.82 -11.13 -46.39
C ARG A 206 -11.38 -11.65 -46.51
N ARG A 207 -11.21 -12.96 -46.41
CA ARG A 207 -9.98 -13.64 -46.86
C ARG A 207 -10.24 -15.12 -47.15
N SER A 208 -11.06 -15.38 -48.16
CA SER A 208 -11.21 -16.70 -48.78
C SER A 208 -11.76 -16.55 -50.18
N LYS A 209 -10.89 -16.20 -51.14
CA LYS A 209 -11.02 -16.50 -52.58
C LYS A 209 -9.83 -15.90 -53.35
N LYS A 210 -8.77 -16.69 -53.49
CA LYS A 210 -7.89 -16.74 -54.68
C LYS A 210 -6.80 -17.77 -54.43
N LYS A 211 -7.05 -19.00 -54.86
CA LYS A 211 -6.04 -20.00 -55.29
C LYS A 211 -6.81 -21.21 -55.84
N THR A 212 -7.30 -21.05 -57.07
CA THR A 212 -7.60 -22.16 -58.00
C THR A 212 -7.15 -21.64 -59.36
N ASN A 213 -5.97 -22.07 -59.79
CA ASN A 213 -5.49 -22.13 -61.16
C ASN A 213 -4.05 -22.62 -61.09
N SER A 214 -3.89 -23.94 -61.11
CA SER A 214 -3.08 -24.64 -62.11
C SER A 214 -3.28 -26.14 -61.95
#